data_AF-M4BNU4-F1
#
_entry.id   AF-M4BNU4-F1
#
_cell.length_a   1.000
_cell.length_b   1.000
_cell.length_c   1.000
_cell.angle_alpha   90.00
_cell.angle_beta   90.00
_cell.angle_gamma   90.00
#
_symmetry.space_group_name_H-M   'P 1'
#
loop_
_entity.id
_entity.type
_entity.pdbx_description
1 polymer ?
#
loop_
_entity_poly.entity_id
_entity_poly.type
_entity_poly.pdbx_seq_one_letter_code
_entity_poly.pdbx_strand_id
1 'polypeptide(L)'
;MARLKQLKLEFEESQALIVKGHGEYREITQDEFLEEVTSSPLVAVHFYHRDFERCKIMDMHLTRLARRCIECKFLKLNAEKAPFFAEKLMIRVLPTVVCFKDGVASPTRVVGFDGLMDDDDHAEVLKIGGPTNHHAPSGDNFPTAALARKLVEIGAIREHSDSE
;
A
#
# COMPACT_ATOMS: atom_id res chain seq x y z
N MET A 1 28.95 24.60 -4.52
CA MET A 1 27.79 24.81 -5.42
C MET A 1 26.99 23.54 -5.74
N ALA A 2 27.51 22.32 -5.52
CA ALA A 2 26.79 21.08 -5.85
C ALA A 2 25.54 20.83 -4.96
N ARG A 3 25.61 21.13 -3.65
CA ARG A 3 24.51 20.90 -2.70
C ARG A 3 23.24 21.71 -2.99
N LEU A 4 23.37 22.99 -3.37
CA LEU A 4 22.21 23.84 -3.68
C LEU A 4 21.50 23.41 -4.97
N LYS A 5 22.25 22.92 -5.97
CA LYS A 5 21.68 22.39 -7.21
C LYS A 5 20.91 21.10 -6.97
N GLN A 6 21.43 20.20 -6.13
CA GLN A 6 20.79 18.95 -5.77
C GLN A 6 19.44 19.20 -5.05
N LEU A 7 19.45 20.05 -4.02
CA LEU A 7 18.22 20.40 -3.27
C LEU A 7 17.14 21.03 -4.18
N LYS A 8 17.56 21.86 -5.14
CA LYS A 8 16.62 22.47 -6.09
C LYS A 8 16.00 21.42 -7.02
N LEU A 9 16.79 20.48 -7.53
CA LEU A 9 16.30 19.40 -8.40
C LEU A 9 15.32 18.49 -7.66
N GLU A 10 15.67 18.06 -6.45
CA GLU A 10 14.81 17.21 -5.61
C GLU A 10 13.48 17.89 -5.28
N PHE A 11 13.52 19.21 -5.02
CA PHE A 11 12.31 19.99 -4.80
C PHE A 11 11.43 20.05 -6.05
N GLU A 12 12.02 20.32 -7.22
CA GLU A 12 11.28 20.36 -8.50
C GLU A 12 10.68 19.00 -8.87
N GLU A 13 11.43 17.91 -8.68
CA GLU A 13 10.93 16.54 -8.87
C GLU A 13 9.77 16.22 -7.94
N SER A 14 9.91 16.53 -6.64
CA SER A 14 8.86 16.31 -5.65
C SER A 14 7.60 17.10 -5.99
N GLN A 15 7.72 18.37 -6.38
CA GLN A 15 6.60 19.18 -6.82
C GLN A 15 5.91 18.59 -8.07
N ALA A 16 6.68 18.10 -9.04
CA ALA A 16 6.13 17.46 -10.23
C ALA A 16 5.33 16.17 -9.88
N LEU A 17 5.78 15.40 -8.89
CA LEU A 17 5.05 14.23 -8.38
C LEU A 17 3.75 14.63 -7.67
N ILE A 18 3.77 15.67 -6.81
CA ILE A 18 2.56 16.18 -6.16
C ILE A 18 1.52 16.62 -7.19
N VAL A 19 1.93 17.32 -8.26
CA VAL A 19 1.01 17.73 -9.34
C VAL A 19 0.37 16.53 -10.03
N LYS A 20 1.06 15.39 -10.09
CA LYS A 20 0.53 14.12 -10.62
C LYS A 20 -0.37 13.37 -9.62
N GLY A 21 -0.62 13.91 -8.44
CA GLY A 21 -1.47 13.33 -7.41
C GLY A 21 -0.74 12.36 -6.46
N HIS A 22 0.59 12.43 -6.36
CA HIS A 22 1.32 11.77 -5.28
C HIS A 22 1.09 12.50 -3.96
N GLY A 23 1.26 11.83 -2.81
CA GLY A 23 0.94 12.41 -1.50
C GLY A 23 -0.50 12.19 -1.05
N GLU A 24 -1.36 11.75 -1.96
CA GLU A 24 -2.78 11.51 -1.73
C GLU A 24 -3.13 10.04 -1.94
N TYR A 25 -4.24 9.63 -1.31
CA TYR A 25 -4.84 8.33 -1.52
C TYR A 25 -6.26 8.54 -2.02
N ARG A 26 -6.50 8.23 -3.30
CA ARG A 26 -7.78 8.49 -3.95
C ARG A 26 -8.31 7.30 -4.72
N GLU A 27 -9.62 7.29 -4.88
CA GLU A 27 -10.32 6.30 -5.70
C GLU A 27 -10.24 6.71 -7.18
N ILE A 28 -10.01 5.72 -8.04
CA ILE A 28 -10.03 5.84 -9.49
C ILE A 28 -11.06 4.87 -10.07
N THR A 29 -11.50 5.15 -11.29
CA THR A 29 -12.37 4.29 -12.09
C THR A 29 -11.55 3.31 -12.93
N GLN A 30 -12.24 2.35 -13.56
CA GLN A 30 -11.58 1.41 -14.47
C GLN A 30 -10.94 2.14 -15.66
N ASP A 31 -11.59 3.18 -16.18
CA ASP A 31 -11.14 3.90 -17.39
C ASP A 31 -9.85 4.71 -17.14
N GLU A 32 -9.70 5.24 -15.93
CA GLU A 32 -8.51 6.00 -15.53
C GLU A 32 -7.30 5.09 -15.24
N PHE A 33 -7.51 3.79 -14.99
CA PHE A 33 -6.48 2.90 -14.45
C PHE A 33 -5.16 2.88 -15.24
N LEU A 34 -5.23 2.74 -16.57
CA LEU A 34 -4.03 2.65 -17.41
C LEU A 34 -3.26 3.98 -17.47
N GLU A 35 -3.98 5.10 -17.55
CA GLU A 35 -3.35 6.42 -17.52
C GLU A 35 -2.63 6.61 -16.18
N GLU A 36 -3.29 6.27 -15.08
CA GLU A 36 -2.78 6.47 -13.74
C GLU A 36 -1.52 5.65 -13.45
N VAL A 37 -1.53 4.35 -13.78
CA VAL A 37 -0.39 3.43 -13.51
C VAL A 37 0.81 3.67 -14.43
N THR A 38 0.62 4.35 -15.57
CA THR A 38 1.70 4.69 -16.52
C THR A 38 2.19 6.13 -16.37
N SER A 39 1.42 7.02 -15.73
CA SER A 39 1.76 8.43 -15.53
C SER A 39 2.96 8.69 -14.59
N SER A 40 3.33 7.69 -13.79
CA SER A 40 4.24 7.82 -12.66
C SER A 40 5.20 6.63 -12.55
N PRO A 41 6.44 6.84 -12.05
CA PRO A 41 7.43 5.76 -11.98
C PRO A 41 7.03 4.61 -11.06
N LEU A 42 6.41 4.94 -9.91
CA LEU A 42 5.95 3.98 -8.91
C LEU A 42 4.50 4.26 -8.55
N VAL A 43 3.66 3.24 -8.63
CA VAL A 43 2.23 3.32 -8.32
C VAL A 43 1.80 2.08 -7.54
N ALA A 44 1.11 2.25 -6.43
CA ALA A 44 0.48 1.17 -5.67
C ALA A 44 -1.05 1.29 -5.79
N VAL A 45 -1.70 0.24 -6.30
CA VAL A 45 -3.16 0.20 -6.46
C VAL A 45 -3.76 -0.84 -5.53
N HIS A 46 -4.63 -0.37 -4.63
CA HIS A 46 -5.43 -1.20 -3.75
C HIS A 46 -6.75 -1.58 -4.43
N PHE A 47 -6.88 -2.86 -4.77
CA PHE A 47 -8.15 -3.46 -5.16
C PHE A 47 -8.97 -3.75 -3.92
N TYR A 48 -10.14 -3.12 -3.84
CA TYR A 48 -10.96 -3.09 -2.63
C TYR A 48 -12.43 -3.39 -2.91
N HIS A 49 -13.19 -3.74 -1.86
CA HIS A 49 -14.64 -3.82 -1.87
C HIS A 49 -15.23 -3.11 -0.64
N ARG A 50 -16.34 -2.39 -0.81
CA ARG A 50 -16.90 -1.49 0.24
C ARG A 50 -17.38 -2.23 1.48
N ASP A 51 -17.92 -3.43 1.29
CA ASP A 51 -18.46 -4.24 2.39
C ASP A 51 -17.40 -5.01 3.18
N PHE A 52 -16.13 -4.96 2.76
CA PHE A 52 -15.06 -5.75 3.38
C PHE A 52 -14.33 -4.90 4.41
N GLU A 53 -14.49 -5.22 5.70
CA GLU A 53 -13.88 -4.45 6.80
C GLU A 53 -12.36 -4.38 6.68
N ARG A 54 -11.71 -5.46 6.23
CA ARG A 54 -10.26 -5.50 5.96
C ARG A 54 -9.81 -4.47 4.92
N CYS A 55 -10.67 -4.13 3.96
CA CYS A 55 -10.36 -3.07 2.98
C CYS A 55 -10.31 -1.69 3.65
N LYS A 56 -11.14 -1.43 4.68
CA LYS A 56 -11.13 -0.16 5.41
C LYS A 56 -9.85 0.00 6.23
N ILE A 57 -9.35 -1.09 6.79
CA ILE A 57 -8.08 -1.11 7.52
C ILE A 57 -6.92 -0.82 6.56
N MET A 58 -6.90 -1.48 5.40
CA MET A 58 -5.91 -1.20 4.34
C MET A 58 -5.98 0.26 3.87
N ASP A 59 -7.19 0.82 3.67
CA ASP A 59 -7.40 2.23 3.33
C ASP A 59 -6.74 3.18 4.35
N MET A 60 -6.90 2.90 5.66
CA MET A 60 -6.29 3.70 6.72
C MET A 60 -4.75 3.70 6.61
N HIS A 61 -4.13 2.55 6.41
CA HIS A 61 -2.67 2.43 6.33
C HIS A 61 -2.13 3.09 5.05
N LEU A 62 -2.74 2.82 3.89
CA LEU A 62 -2.32 3.43 2.63
C LEU A 62 -2.51 4.95 2.62
N THR A 63 -3.55 5.47 3.26
CA THR A 63 -3.73 6.93 3.44
C THR A 63 -2.58 7.55 4.24
N ARG A 64 -2.08 6.85 5.27
CA ARG A 64 -0.93 7.32 6.07
C ARG A 64 0.37 7.25 5.28
N LEU A 65 0.56 6.17 4.51
CA LEU A 65 1.75 5.99 3.68
C LEU A 65 1.81 6.97 2.52
N ALA A 66 0.68 7.26 1.87
CA ALA A 66 0.61 8.21 0.77
C ALA A 66 1.21 9.56 1.15
N ARG A 67 0.88 10.08 2.33
CA ARG A 67 1.40 11.38 2.82
C ARG A 67 2.90 11.37 3.15
N ARG A 68 3.48 10.20 3.42
CA ARG A 68 4.89 10.06 3.82
C ARG A 68 5.78 9.70 2.63
N CYS A 69 5.26 8.92 1.69
CA CYS A 69 6.02 8.33 0.58
C CYS A 69 5.61 8.99 -0.74
N ILE A 70 6.00 10.25 -0.94
CA ILE A 70 5.65 11.06 -2.14
C ILE A 70 6.22 10.49 -3.44
N GLU A 71 7.22 9.61 -3.35
CA GLU A 71 7.80 8.91 -4.50
C GLU A 71 6.87 7.85 -5.11
N CYS A 72 5.86 7.39 -4.37
CA CYS A 72 4.92 6.37 -4.80
C CYS A 72 3.50 6.94 -4.82
N LYS A 73 2.80 6.71 -5.94
CA LYS A 73 1.42 7.14 -6.11
C LYS A 73 0.48 6.08 -5.55
N PHE A 74 -0.36 6.44 -4.58
CA PHE A 74 -1.28 5.50 -3.96
C PHE A 74 -2.71 5.70 -4.47
N LEU A 75 -3.30 4.64 -4.98
CA LEU A 75 -4.63 4.66 -5.59
C LEU A 75 -5.46 3.49 -5.05
N LYS A 76 -6.78 3.63 -5.12
CA LYS A 76 -7.70 2.51 -4.90
C LYS A 76 -8.67 2.34 -6.05
N LEU A 77 -9.00 1.09 -6.32
CA LEU A 77 -9.90 0.70 -7.39
C LEU A 77 -10.90 -0.30 -6.84
N ASN A 78 -12.19 -0.01 -7.01
CA ASN A 78 -13.23 -0.94 -6.59
C ASN A 78 -13.22 -2.16 -7.53
N ALA A 79 -12.97 -3.34 -6.99
CA ALA A 79 -12.81 -4.57 -7.77
C ALA A 79 -14.11 -5.01 -8.48
N GLU A 80 -15.28 -4.71 -7.91
CA GLU A 80 -16.59 -5.00 -8.51
C GLU A 80 -16.85 -4.11 -9.73
N LYS A 81 -16.43 -2.85 -9.66
CA LYS A 81 -16.60 -1.87 -10.74
C LYS A 81 -15.51 -1.94 -11.81
N ALA A 82 -14.45 -2.70 -11.57
CA ALA A 82 -13.33 -2.83 -12.49
C ALA A 82 -12.98 -4.31 -12.81
N PRO A 83 -13.97 -5.10 -13.29
CA PRO A 83 -13.81 -6.54 -13.46
C PRO A 83 -12.69 -6.90 -14.44
N PHE A 84 -12.45 -6.07 -15.48
CA PHE A 84 -11.41 -6.34 -16.47
C PHE A 84 -10.02 -6.41 -15.83
N PHE A 85 -9.66 -5.43 -15.00
CA PHE A 85 -8.36 -5.42 -14.34
C PHE A 85 -8.30 -6.39 -13.16
N ALA A 86 -9.41 -6.58 -12.44
CA ALA A 86 -9.49 -7.60 -11.40
C ALA A 86 -9.20 -9.00 -11.97
N GLU A 87 -9.78 -9.35 -13.12
CA GLU A 87 -9.53 -10.62 -13.80
C GLU A 87 -8.11 -10.68 -14.39
N LYS A 88 -7.69 -9.64 -15.13
CA LYS A 88 -6.39 -9.60 -15.81
C LYS A 88 -5.21 -9.70 -14.85
N LEU A 89 -5.33 -9.09 -13.67
CA LEU A 89 -4.31 -9.13 -12.61
C LEU A 89 -4.53 -10.29 -11.63
N MET A 90 -5.52 -11.14 -11.88
CA MET A 90 -5.87 -12.32 -11.07
C MET A 90 -6.14 -11.98 -9.60
N ILE A 91 -6.90 -10.91 -9.36
CA ILE A 91 -7.33 -10.50 -8.02
C ILE A 91 -8.43 -11.45 -7.55
N ARG A 92 -8.09 -12.38 -6.65
CA ARG A 92 -9.01 -13.39 -6.10
C ARG A 92 -9.39 -13.15 -4.63
N VAL A 93 -8.59 -12.37 -3.92
CA VAL A 93 -8.73 -12.08 -2.49
C VAL A 93 -8.68 -10.57 -2.31
N LEU A 94 -9.46 -10.05 -1.37
CA LEU A 94 -9.48 -8.63 -1.03
C LEU A 94 -9.18 -8.46 0.47
N PRO A 95 -8.48 -7.38 0.87
CA PRO A 95 -7.82 -6.40 0.00
C PRO A 95 -6.63 -6.99 -0.76
N THR A 96 -6.31 -6.48 -1.97
CA THR A 96 -5.03 -6.79 -2.65
C THR A 96 -4.38 -5.50 -3.12
N VAL A 97 -3.09 -5.32 -2.83
CA VAL A 97 -2.30 -4.17 -3.30
C VAL A 97 -1.29 -4.63 -4.34
N VAL A 98 -1.45 -4.14 -5.57
CA VAL A 98 -0.53 -4.40 -6.68
C VAL A 98 0.32 -3.16 -6.91
N CYS A 99 1.64 -3.34 -6.97
CA CYS A 99 2.58 -2.27 -7.25
C CYS A 99 2.96 -2.30 -8.72
N PHE A 100 3.17 -1.14 -9.31
CA PHE A 100 3.56 -0.94 -10.69
C PHE A 100 4.83 -0.11 -10.72
N LYS A 101 5.76 -0.53 -11.57
CA LYS A 101 6.97 0.22 -11.89
C LYS A 101 6.98 0.51 -13.38
N ASP A 102 6.96 1.80 -13.72
CA ASP A 102 6.90 2.27 -15.12
C ASP A 102 5.76 1.60 -15.91
N GLY A 103 4.59 1.48 -15.29
CA GLY A 103 3.40 0.82 -15.86
C GLY A 103 3.40 -0.72 -15.83
N VAL A 104 4.49 -1.36 -15.39
CA VAL A 104 4.60 -2.83 -15.32
C VAL A 104 4.27 -3.31 -13.91
N ALA A 105 3.31 -4.24 -13.79
CA ALA A 105 2.92 -4.82 -12.51
C ALA A 105 4.05 -5.68 -11.91
N SER A 106 4.35 -5.47 -10.62
CA SER A 106 5.25 -6.34 -9.88
C SER A 106 4.68 -7.76 -9.76
N PRO A 107 5.54 -8.79 -9.85
CA PRO A 107 5.11 -10.18 -9.63
C PRO A 107 4.63 -10.39 -8.20
N THR A 108 5.31 -9.78 -7.24
CA THR A 108 4.96 -9.77 -5.81
C THR A 108 3.93 -8.69 -5.51
N ARG A 109 2.94 -9.03 -4.68
CA ARG A 109 1.82 -8.16 -4.29
C ARG A 109 1.43 -8.45 -2.85
N VAL A 110 0.75 -7.51 -2.20
CA VAL A 110 0.17 -7.74 -0.87
C VAL A 110 -1.21 -8.34 -1.05
N VAL A 111 -1.46 -9.52 -0.47
CA VAL A 111 -2.76 -10.21 -0.54
C VAL A 111 -3.32 -10.34 0.88
N GLY A 112 -4.49 -9.75 1.11
CA GLY A 112 -5.04 -9.64 2.46
C GLY A 112 -4.07 -8.93 3.41
N PHE A 113 -3.82 -9.55 4.56
CA PHE A 113 -2.84 -9.11 5.56
C PHE A 113 -1.66 -10.08 5.68
N ASP A 114 -1.42 -10.88 4.64
CA ASP A 114 -0.34 -11.87 4.62
C ASP A 114 1.04 -11.22 4.81
N GLY A 115 1.78 -11.71 5.80
CA GLY A 115 3.08 -11.15 6.22
C GLY A 115 3.02 -9.74 6.81
N LEU A 116 1.84 -9.23 7.17
CA LEU A 116 1.68 -7.92 7.85
C LEU A 116 1.37 -8.06 9.34
N MET A 117 0.79 -9.17 9.77
CA MET A 117 0.55 -9.49 11.18
C MET A 117 1.86 -9.97 11.82
N ASP A 118 2.05 -9.67 13.10
CA ASP A 118 3.16 -10.26 13.86
C ASP A 118 2.88 -11.76 14.07
N ASP A 119 3.90 -12.61 13.97
CA ASP A 119 3.79 -14.08 14.09
C ASP A 119 3.34 -14.59 15.50
N ASP A 120 2.98 -13.70 16.42
CA ASP A 120 2.67 -14.06 17.82
C ASP A 120 1.30 -14.73 18.00
N ASP A 121 0.49 -14.82 16.93
CA ASP A 121 -0.85 -15.44 16.96
C ASP A 121 -0.87 -16.94 16.57
N HIS A 122 0.29 -17.57 16.35
CA HIS A 122 0.35 -19.04 16.17
C HIS A 122 0.41 -19.85 17.49
N ALA A 123 0.23 -19.20 18.65
CA ALA A 123 0.29 -19.83 19.97
C ALA A 123 -1.07 -20.12 20.63
N GLU A 124 -2.14 -20.34 19.86
CA GLU A 124 -3.47 -20.73 20.41
C GLU A 124 -3.83 -22.19 20.07
N VAL A 125 -2.91 -23.14 20.28
CA VAL A 125 -3.28 -24.53 20.56
C VAL A 125 -2.33 -25.07 21.62
N LEU A 126 -2.75 -24.99 22.90
CA LEU A 126 -2.25 -25.71 24.09
C LEU A 126 -1.83 -24.79 25.25
N LYS A 127 -2.74 -24.06 25.90
CA LYS A 127 -2.60 -23.73 27.34
C LYS A 127 -3.96 -23.73 28.04
N ILE A 128 -4.26 -24.86 28.68
CA ILE A 128 -5.31 -24.97 29.70
C ILE A 128 -4.84 -24.20 30.94
N GLY A 129 -5.57 -23.16 31.34
CA GLY A 129 -5.60 -22.65 32.71
C GLY A 129 -4.83 -21.35 32.99
N GLY A 130 -5.56 -20.22 33.02
CA GLY A 130 -5.16 -18.98 33.70
C GLY A 130 -5.88 -17.76 33.12
N PRO A 131 -6.51 -16.88 33.92
CA PRO A 131 -7.16 -15.68 33.41
C PRO A 131 -6.09 -14.62 33.17
N THR A 132 -5.65 -14.46 31.93
CA THR A 132 -4.90 -13.28 31.52
C THR A 132 -5.89 -12.25 31.00
N ASN A 133 -5.93 -11.11 31.70
CA ASN A 133 -6.72 -9.95 31.29
C ASN A 133 -5.95 -9.24 30.16
N HIS A 134 -5.98 -9.82 28.95
CA HIS A 134 -5.52 -9.16 27.75
C HIS A 134 -6.75 -8.72 26.97
N HIS A 135 -7.04 -7.42 27.00
CA HIS A 135 -7.91 -6.79 26.02
C HIS A 135 -7.18 -6.85 24.67
N ALA A 136 -7.35 -7.96 23.95
CA ALA A 136 -6.89 -8.10 22.58
C ALA A 136 -7.63 -7.07 21.71
N PRO A 137 -6.95 -6.19 20.97
CA PRO A 137 -7.61 -5.51 19.87
C PRO A 137 -7.74 -6.54 18.76
N SER A 138 -8.96 -7.04 18.56
CA SER A 138 -9.51 -7.72 17.37
C SER A 138 -8.50 -8.05 16.26
N GLY A 139 -8.32 -9.34 15.92
CA GLY A 139 -7.30 -9.91 15.01
C GLY A 139 -7.35 -9.50 13.53
N ASP A 140 -7.55 -8.22 13.22
CA ASP A 140 -7.51 -7.65 11.88
C ASP A 140 -6.65 -6.37 11.82
N ASN A 141 -5.83 -6.06 12.82
CA ASN A 141 -5.02 -4.83 12.86
C ASN A 141 -3.51 -5.13 12.79
N PHE A 142 -2.77 -4.38 11.98
CA PHE A 142 -1.32 -4.51 11.82
C PHE A 142 -0.64 -3.14 11.89
N PRO A 143 0.67 -3.04 12.20
CA PRO A 143 1.34 -1.75 12.22
C PRO A 143 1.56 -1.22 10.80
N THR A 144 1.34 0.08 10.57
CA THR A 144 1.59 0.74 9.26
C THR A 144 3.02 0.49 8.75
N ALA A 145 3.98 0.36 9.67
CA ALA A 145 5.37 0.03 9.36
C ALA A 145 5.53 -1.35 8.70
N ALA A 146 4.72 -2.35 9.03
CA ALA A 146 4.77 -3.66 8.37
C ALA A 146 4.39 -3.55 6.89
N LEU A 147 3.34 -2.79 6.58
CA LEU A 147 2.96 -2.53 5.19
C LEU A 147 4.03 -1.72 4.45
N ALA A 148 4.62 -0.71 5.10
CA ALA A 148 5.74 0.02 4.51
C ALA A 148 6.91 -0.90 4.14
N ARG A 149 7.34 -1.78 5.06
CA ARG A 149 8.40 -2.77 4.82
C ARG A 149 8.05 -3.70 3.65
N LYS A 150 6.80 -4.17 3.58
CA LYS A 150 6.35 -5.03 2.47
C LYS A 150 6.39 -4.30 1.13
N LEU A 151 5.99 -3.03 1.09
CA LEU A 151 6.06 -2.22 -0.12
C LEU A 151 7.51 -1.92 -0.54
N VAL A 152 8.42 -1.78 0.42
CA VAL A 152 9.87 -1.70 0.15
C VAL A 152 10.39 -3.01 -0.44
N GLU A 153 10.04 -4.17 0.14
CA GLU A 153 10.43 -5.50 -0.37
C GLU A 153 9.94 -5.73 -1.81
N ILE A 154 8.73 -5.26 -2.13
CA ILE A 154 8.16 -5.31 -3.49
C ILE A 154 8.87 -4.34 -4.45
N GLY A 155 9.61 -3.35 -3.93
CA GLY A 155 10.27 -2.30 -4.69
C GLY A 155 9.36 -1.14 -5.08
N ALA A 156 8.24 -0.97 -4.36
CA ALA A 156 7.25 0.09 -4.59
C ALA A 156 7.57 1.40 -3.86
N ILE A 157 8.45 1.35 -2.86
CA ILE A 157 8.95 2.48 -2.07
C ILE A 157 10.45 2.22 -1.85
N ARG A 158 11.27 3.27 -1.78
CA ARG A 158 12.69 3.21 -1.43
C ARG A 158 12.84 3.03 0.09
N GLU A 159 13.89 2.34 0.52
CA GLU A 159 14.29 2.39 1.93
C GLU A 159 14.67 3.83 2.27
N HIS A 160 13.80 4.55 2.97
CA HIS A 160 14.23 5.68 3.76
C HIS A 160 14.79 5.10 5.04
N SER A 161 16.12 5.11 5.17
CA SER A 161 16.75 4.91 6.47
C SER A 161 16.22 6.01 7.38
N ASP A 162 15.31 5.67 8.29
CA ASP A 162 14.99 6.51 9.44
C ASP A 162 16.29 6.68 10.22
N SER A 163 17.06 7.70 9.87
CA SER A 163 18.30 8.10 10.50
C SER A 163 18.27 9.61 10.58
N GLU A 164 17.53 10.11 11.56
CA GLU A 164 17.81 11.32 12.33
C GLU A 164 17.14 11.23 13.71
#